data_AF-A0A4Y2V5R8-F1
#
_entry.id   AF-A0A4Y2V5R8-F1
#
_cell.length_a   1.000
_cell.length_b   1.000
_cell.length_c   1.000
_cell.angle_alpha   90.00
_cell.angle_beta   90.00
_cell.angle_gamma   90.00
#
_symmetry.space_group_name_H-M   'P 1'
#
loop_
_entity.id
_entity.type
_entity.pdbx_description
1 polymer ?
#
loop_
_entity_poly.entity_id
_entity_poly.type
_entity_poly.pdbx_seq_one_letter_code
_entity_poly.pdbx_strand_id
1 'polypeptide(L)'
;MVKKSTATYIHANIKDLIKTCNKTKKAWQTLRNPPIKTELNRIEKLIKKLDRNSSQKDQTEELEALNTKDGTLWRKAKIMRKKAQKIPALLGENGFAYSDSIKAETIALSLEKQFSLNDLSHRETENEVKKSTKNFSSPHSPITKLIISNAFSPLR
;
A
#
# COMPACT_ATOMS: atom_id res chain seq x y z
N MET A 1 -1.43 -12.80 -16.28
CA MET A 1 -2.84 -12.33 -16.30
C MET A 1 -2.84 -10.82 -16.40
N VAL A 2 -3.25 -10.27 -17.55
CA VAL A 2 -3.23 -8.82 -17.83
C VAL A 2 -4.34 -8.15 -17.02
N LYS A 3 -3.97 -7.19 -16.15
CA LYS A 3 -4.93 -6.32 -15.47
C LYS A 3 -5.61 -5.47 -16.54
N LYS A 4 -6.85 -5.80 -16.89
CA LYS A 4 -7.69 -4.93 -17.73
C LYS A 4 -7.80 -3.59 -16.99
N SER A 5 -7.43 -2.51 -17.67
CA SER A 5 -7.64 -1.16 -17.16
C SER A 5 -9.13 -1.00 -16.85
N THR A 6 -9.45 -0.60 -15.62
CA THR A 6 -10.80 -0.20 -15.23
C THR A 6 -11.10 1.16 -15.86
N ALA A 7 -11.19 1.19 -17.19
CA ALA A 7 -11.89 2.26 -17.87
C ALA A 7 -13.35 2.14 -17.43
N THR A 8 -13.80 3.08 -16.59
CA THR A 8 -15.19 3.17 -16.12
C THR A 8 -16.10 2.99 -17.32
N TYR A 9 -16.78 1.84 -17.40
CA TYR A 9 -17.67 1.53 -18.50
C TYR A 9 -18.86 2.48 -18.42
N ILE A 10 -18.81 3.56 -19.18
CA ILE A 10 -19.92 4.50 -19.28
C ILE A 10 -20.94 3.87 -20.22
N HIS A 11 -22.07 3.43 -19.67
CA HIS A 11 -23.19 2.86 -20.41
C HIS A 11 -23.53 3.73 -21.63
N ALA A 12 -23.71 3.14 -22.82
CA ALA A 12 -23.86 3.87 -24.09
C ALA A 12 -24.92 5.00 -24.01
N ASN A 13 -26.03 4.73 -23.31
CA ASN A 13 -27.11 5.69 -23.05
C ASN A 13 -26.65 6.94 -22.27
N ILE A 14 -25.76 6.80 -21.28
CA ILE A 14 -25.25 7.94 -20.48
C ILE A 14 -24.31 8.80 -21.33
N LYS A 15 -23.48 8.16 -22.17
CA LYS A 15 -22.54 8.87 -23.06
C LYS A 15 -23.28 9.79 -24.03
N ASP A 16 -24.39 9.33 -24.61
CA ASP A 16 -25.18 10.14 -25.53
C ASP A 16 -25.93 11.26 -24.80
N LEU A 17 -26.45 11.03 -23.58
CA LEU A 17 -27.00 12.08 -22.74
C LEU A 17 -25.97 13.16 -22.37
N ILE A 18 -24.72 12.78 -22.09
CA ILE A 18 -23.64 13.74 -21.82
C ILE A 18 -23.37 14.61 -23.05
N LYS A 19 -23.33 14.03 -24.26
CA LYS A 19 -23.19 14.80 -25.50
C LYS A 19 -24.33 15.80 -25.65
N THR A 20 -25.57 15.37 -25.41
CA THR A 20 -26.75 16.25 -25.46
C THR A 20 -26.69 17.34 -24.41
N CYS A 21 -26.30 17.02 -23.17
CA CYS A 21 -26.07 17.98 -22.09
C CYS A 21 -25.06 19.07 -22.49
N ASN A 22 -23.92 18.67 -23.07
CA ASN A 22 -22.89 19.60 -23.54
C ASN A 22 -23.40 20.51 -24.67
N LYS A 23 -24.17 19.97 -25.62
CA LYS A 23 -24.81 20.77 -26.69
C LYS A 23 -25.81 21.78 -26.12
N THR A 24 -26.69 21.35 -25.22
CA THR A 24 -27.69 22.22 -24.57
C THR A 24 -27.04 23.28 -23.70
N LYS A 25 -25.95 22.94 -22.99
CA LYS A 25 -25.16 23.90 -22.22
C LYS A 25 -24.55 24.98 -23.11
N LYS A 26 -23.97 24.59 -24.26
CA LYS A 26 -23.46 25.53 -25.26
C LYS A 26 -24.56 26.44 -25.79
N ALA A 27 -25.72 25.90 -26.16
CA ALA A 27 -26.86 26.67 -26.63
C ALA A 27 -27.38 27.66 -25.57
N TRP A 28 -27.43 27.26 -24.30
CA TRP A 28 -27.81 28.16 -23.21
C TRP A 28 -26.79 29.27 -22.99
N GLN A 29 -25.49 28.99 -23.08
CA GLN A 29 -24.46 30.01 -22.94
C GLN A 29 -24.49 31.04 -24.07
N THR A 30 -24.80 30.60 -25.30
CA THR A 30 -24.90 31.49 -26.46
C THR A 30 -26.19 32.31 -26.47
N LEU A 31 -27.34 31.66 -26.25
CA LEU A 31 -28.66 32.30 -26.44
C LEU A 31 -29.23 32.90 -25.15
N ARG A 32 -28.75 32.46 -23.98
CA ARG A 32 -29.25 32.83 -22.64
C ARG A 32 -30.76 32.63 -22.42
N ASN A 33 -31.40 31.78 -23.23
CA ASN A 33 -32.84 31.53 -23.18
C ASN A 33 -33.25 30.65 -21.97
N PRO A 34 -34.24 31.07 -21.16
CA PRO A 34 -34.72 30.29 -20.01
C PRO A 34 -35.23 28.87 -20.34
N PRO A 35 -35.97 28.61 -21.44
CA PRO A 35 -36.41 27.25 -21.78
C PRO A 35 -35.23 26.28 -21.97
N ILE A 36 -34.12 26.74 -22.55
CA ILE A 36 -32.91 25.92 -22.75
C ILE A 36 -32.27 25.57 -21.40
N LYS A 37 -32.34 26.48 -20.41
CA LYS A 37 -31.86 26.20 -19.05
C LYS A 37 -32.70 25.12 -18.37
N THR A 38 -34.01 25.12 -18.58
CA THR A 38 -34.90 24.08 -18.05
C THR A 38 -34.56 22.71 -18.63
N GLU A 39 -34.36 22.62 -19.96
CA GLU A 39 -33.97 21.38 -20.62
C GLU A 39 -32.57 20.90 -20.17
N LEU A 40 -31.61 21.81 -20.00
CA LEU A 40 -30.30 21.49 -19.43
C LEU A 40 -30.43 20.85 -18.05
N ASN A 41 -31.19 21.49 -17.14
CA ASN A 41 -31.40 20.98 -15.79
C ASN A 41 -32.11 19.61 -15.80
N ARG A 42 -33.04 19.38 -16.74
CA ARG A 42 -33.72 18.09 -16.92
C ARG A 42 -32.74 17.00 -17.34
N ILE A 43 -31.88 17.27 -18.32
CA ILE A 43 -30.86 16.33 -18.79
C ILE A 43 -29.85 16.02 -17.68
N GLU A 44 -29.39 17.02 -16.93
CA GLU A 44 -28.48 16.83 -15.79
C GLU A 44 -29.09 15.93 -14.70
N LYS A 45 -30.38 16.13 -14.37
CA LYS A 45 -31.11 15.27 -13.43
C LYS A 45 -31.20 13.83 -13.94
N LEU A 46 -31.45 13.65 -15.24
CA LEU A 46 -31.56 12.33 -15.85
C LEU A 46 -30.22 11.59 -15.81
N ILE A 47 -29.11 12.27 -16.11
CA ILE A 47 -27.75 11.71 -15.99
C ILE A 47 -27.50 11.24 -14.55
N LYS A 48 -27.75 12.10 -13.55
CA LYS A 48 -27.58 11.74 -12.13
C LYS A 48 -28.44 10.54 -11.72
N LYS A 49 -29.66 10.44 -12.25
CA LYS A 49 -30.57 9.32 -11.96
C LYS A 49 -30.04 8.02 -12.56
N LEU A 50 -29.62 8.04 -13.81
CA LEU A 50 -29.09 6.85 -14.49
C LEU A 50 -27.80 6.35 -13.84
N ASP A 51 -26.90 7.27 -13.47
CA ASP A 51 -25.64 6.96 -12.79
C ASP A 51 -25.85 6.32 -11.40
N ARG A 52 -26.83 6.82 -10.64
CA ARG A 52 -27.24 6.19 -9.37
C ARG A 52 -27.83 4.80 -9.60
N ASN A 53 -28.70 4.66 -10.60
CA ASN A 53 -29.35 3.38 -10.90
C ASN A 53 -28.34 2.33 -11.35
N SER A 54 -27.35 2.68 -12.18
CA SER A 54 -26.29 1.74 -12.58
C SER A 54 -25.43 1.35 -11.38
N SER A 55 -25.01 2.31 -10.58
CA SER A 55 -24.23 2.04 -9.37
C SER A 55 -24.98 1.12 -8.40
N GLN A 56 -26.29 1.35 -8.23
CA GLN A 56 -27.14 0.52 -7.39
C GLN A 56 -27.28 -0.90 -7.96
N LYS A 57 -27.45 -1.02 -9.29
CA LYS A 57 -27.54 -2.31 -9.97
C LYS A 57 -26.25 -3.12 -9.79
N ASP A 58 -25.09 -2.50 -10.00
CA ASP A 58 -23.79 -3.14 -9.82
C ASP A 58 -23.61 -3.61 -8.36
N GLN A 59 -24.04 -2.80 -7.39
CA GLN A 59 -24.02 -3.17 -5.98
C GLN A 59 -24.95 -4.34 -5.67
N THR A 60 -26.16 -4.38 -6.24
CA THR A 60 -27.09 -5.50 -6.03
C THR A 60 -26.56 -6.78 -6.64
N GLU A 61 -26.01 -6.74 -7.86
CA GLU A 61 -25.39 -7.89 -8.51
C GLU A 61 -24.18 -8.41 -7.70
N GLU A 62 -23.36 -7.49 -7.18
CA GLU A 62 -22.24 -7.86 -6.31
C GLU A 62 -22.71 -8.57 -5.03
N LEU A 63 -23.80 -8.09 -4.41
CA LEU A 63 -24.37 -8.70 -3.21
C LEU A 63 -24.99 -10.06 -3.47
N GLU A 64 -25.71 -10.22 -4.59
CA GLU A 64 -26.29 -11.51 -5.02
C GLU A 64 -25.21 -12.55 -5.33
N ALA A 65 -24.05 -12.11 -5.84
CA ALA A 65 -22.91 -12.98 -6.12
C ALA A 65 -22.13 -13.42 -4.86
N LEU A 66 -22.45 -12.89 -3.67
CA LEU A 66 -21.77 -13.29 -2.43
C LEU A 66 -22.15 -14.71 -2.02
N ASN A 67 -21.14 -15.47 -1.62
CA ASN A 67 -21.30 -16.86 -1.22
C ASN A 67 -20.64 -17.13 0.14
N THR A 68 -21.20 -18.09 0.88
CA THR A 68 -20.68 -18.53 2.18
C THR A 68 -19.52 -19.50 2.03
N LYS A 69 -19.49 -20.33 0.97
CA LYS A 69 -18.47 -21.37 0.78
C LYS A 69 -17.09 -20.80 0.41
N ASP A 70 -17.06 -19.79 -0.47
CA ASP A 70 -15.80 -19.24 -1.03
C ASP A 70 -15.20 -18.13 -0.15
N GLY A 71 -15.83 -17.83 0.99
CA GLY A 71 -15.41 -16.78 1.92
C GLY A 71 -15.59 -15.35 1.41
N THR A 72 -16.21 -15.16 0.24
CA THR A 72 -16.46 -13.83 -0.37
C THR A 72 -17.37 -12.97 0.50
N LEU A 73 -18.43 -13.58 1.06
CA LEU A 73 -19.31 -12.92 2.02
C LEU A 73 -18.54 -12.38 3.25
N TRP A 74 -17.67 -13.21 3.83
CA TRP A 74 -16.89 -12.82 5.01
C TRP A 74 -15.90 -11.70 4.72
N ARG A 75 -15.21 -11.74 3.58
CA ARG A 75 -14.29 -10.66 3.18
C ARG A 75 -15.04 -9.34 2.97
N LYS A 76 -16.18 -9.35 2.27
CA LYS A 76 -17.01 -8.16 2.07
C LYS A 76 -17.51 -7.60 3.39
N ALA A 77 -18.05 -8.44 4.28
CA ALA A 77 -18.50 -8.04 5.61
C ALA A 77 -17.37 -7.44 6.45
N LYS A 78 -16.16 -8.02 6.40
CA LYS A 78 -14.97 -7.49 7.08
C LYS A 78 -14.60 -6.10 6.58
N ILE A 79 -14.63 -5.86 5.26
CA ILE A 79 -14.37 -4.54 4.67
C ILE A 79 -15.44 -3.53 5.10
N MET A 80 -16.72 -3.90 5.05
CA MET A 80 -17.83 -3.02 5.45
C MET A 80 -17.79 -2.64 6.93
N ARG A 81 -17.32 -3.54 7.80
CA ARG A 81 -17.17 -3.28 9.24
C ARG A 81 -15.93 -2.48 9.59
N LYS A 82 -14.96 -2.36 8.68
CA LYS A 82 -13.70 -1.65 8.93
C LYS A 82 -13.98 -0.16 9.03
N LYS A 83 -13.92 0.38 10.25
CA LYS A 83 -13.94 1.84 10.46
C LYS A 83 -12.62 2.42 9.97
N ALA A 84 -12.70 3.49 9.17
CA ALA A 84 -11.53 4.26 8.79
C ALA A 84 -10.86 4.80 10.07
N GLN A 85 -9.66 4.32 10.36
CA GLN A 85 -8.85 4.85 11.45
C GLN A 85 -8.19 6.13 10.93
N LYS A 86 -8.31 7.22 11.69
CA LYS A 86 -7.54 8.43 11.40
C LYS A 86 -6.07 8.09 11.68
N ILE A 87 -5.21 8.25 10.67
CA ILE A 87 -3.76 8.18 10.90
C ILE A 87 -3.41 9.35 11.83
N PRO A 88 -2.85 9.09 13.02
CA PRO A 88 -2.48 10.17 13.94
C PRO A 88 -1.40 11.04 13.30
N ALA A 89 -1.37 12.32 13.68
CA ALA A 89 -0.30 13.20 13.25
C ALA A 89 1.06 12.66 13.73
N LEU A 90 2.09 12.81 12.89
CA LEU A 90 3.44 12.40 13.22
C LEU A 90 3.93 13.22 14.41
N LEU A 91 4.40 12.53 15.44
CA LEU A 91 4.96 13.14 16.65
C LEU A 91 6.48 13.10 16.55
N GLY A 92 7.09 14.28 16.41
CA GLY A 92 8.53 14.47 16.56
C GLY A 92 8.88 14.89 17.99
N GLU A 93 10.17 15.15 18.23
CA GLU A 93 10.68 15.56 19.55
C GLU A 93 10.04 16.86 20.05
N ASN A 94 9.78 17.80 19.13
CA ASN A 94 9.22 19.12 19.44
C ASN A 94 7.68 19.15 19.33
N GLY A 95 7.02 17.98 19.30
CA GLY A 95 5.58 17.85 19.14
C GLY A 95 5.16 17.45 17.72
N PHE A 96 3.97 17.91 17.28
CA PHE A 96 3.43 17.48 15.98
C PHE A 96 4.24 18.02 14.79
N ALA A 97 4.60 17.13 13.87
CA ALA A 97 5.34 17.46 12.66
C ALA A 97 4.40 18.00 11.57
N TYR A 98 4.26 19.33 11.50
CA TYR A 98 3.38 19.99 10.52
C TYR A 98 4.04 20.22 9.16
N SER A 99 5.29 20.73 9.14
CA SER A 99 6.02 20.97 7.90
C SER A 99 6.68 19.69 7.38
N ASP A 100 6.93 19.65 6.07
CA ASP A 100 7.49 18.47 5.43
C ASP A 100 8.95 18.22 5.84
N SER A 101 9.72 19.28 6.12
CA SER A 101 11.08 19.15 6.68
C SER A 101 11.06 18.46 8.05
N ILE A 102 10.19 18.89 8.96
CA ILE A 102 10.09 18.32 10.30
C ILE A 102 9.64 16.86 10.22
N LYS A 103 8.72 16.52 9.30
CA LYS A 103 8.32 15.12 9.07
C LYS A 103 9.50 14.27 8.60
N ALA A 104 10.28 14.76 7.64
CA ALA A 104 11.44 14.05 7.11
C ALA A 104 12.49 13.82 8.20
N GLU A 105 12.80 14.84 8.99
CA GLU A 105 13.73 14.74 10.13
C GLU A 105 13.24 13.76 11.19
N THR A 106 11.95 13.84 11.57
CA THR A 106 11.34 12.92 12.54
C THR A 106 11.47 11.46 12.10
N ILE A 107 11.23 11.19 10.81
CA ILE A 107 11.38 9.85 10.24
C ILE A 107 12.86 9.44 10.23
N ALA A 108 13.76 10.34 9.81
CA ALA A 108 15.19 10.06 9.77
C ALA A 108 15.74 9.69 11.15
N LEU A 109 15.42 10.46 12.19
CA LEU A 109 15.81 10.19 13.58
C LEU A 109 15.25 8.87 14.09
N SER A 110 13.97 8.59 13.81
CA SER A 110 13.36 7.31 14.19
C SER A 110 14.04 6.12 13.52
N LEU A 111 14.39 6.23 12.24
CA LEU A 111 15.08 5.17 11.51
C LEU A 111 16.53 5.03 11.98
N GLU A 112 17.26 6.13 12.17
CA GLU A 112 18.62 6.12 12.73
C GLU A 112 18.67 5.34 14.05
N LYS A 113 17.74 5.62 14.97
CA LYS A 113 17.63 4.92 16.26
C LYS A 113 17.28 3.43 16.12
N GLN A 114 16.51 3.05 15.09
CA GLN A 114 16.15 1.66 14.83
C GLN A 114 17.28 0.87 14.18
N PHE A 115 18.10 1.54 13.38
CA PHE A 115 19.20 0.93 12.62
C PHE A 115 20.58 1.16 13.25
N SER A 116 20.66 1.87 14.39
CA SER A 116 21.87 1.93 15.19
C SER A 116 22.17 0.57 15.82
N LEU A 117 23.45 0.16 15.80
CA LEU A 117 23.90 -1.05 16.47
C LEU A 117 23.55 -0.94 17.96
N ASN A 118 22.78 -1.91 18.45
CA ASN A 118 22.61 -2.07 19.88
C ASN A 118 23.97 -2.40 20.48
N ASP A 119 24.29 -1.81 21.63
CA ASP A 119 25.40 -2.26 22.45
C ASP A 119 25.02 -3.61 23.06
N LEU A 120 25.24 -4.67 22.28
CA LEU A 120 25.09 -6.06 22.70
C LEU A 120 26.41 -6.59 23.27
N SER A 121 27.36 -5.72 23.63
CA SER A 121 28.64 -6.16 24.19
C SER A 121 28.38 -6.91 25.48
N HIS A 122 28.61 -8.23 25.44
CA HIS A 122 28.54 -9.08 26.59
C HIS A 122 29.95 -9.52 26.93
N ARG A 123 30.56 -8.82 27.88
CA ARG A 123 31.97 -8.95 28.24
C ARG A 123 32.40 -10.40 28.49
N GLU A 124 31.54 -11.21 29.11
CA GLU A 124 31.84 -12.61 29.39
C GLU A 124 31.92 -13.44 28.10
N THR A 125 30.95 -13.26 27.20
CA THR A 125 30.90 -13.94 25.91
C THR A 125 32.09 -13.53 25.04
N GLU A 126 32.42 -12.25 25.02
CA GLU A 126 33.59 -11.75 24.29
C GLU A 126 34.90 -12.32 24.83
N ASN A 127 35.02 -12.46 26.16
CA ASN A 127 36.18 -13.07 26.79
C ASN A 127 36.28 -14.57 26.46
N GLU A 128 35.16 -15.29 26.45
CA GLU A 128 35.12 -16.70 26.09
C GLU A 128 35.47 -16.95 24.62
N VAL A 129 34.94 -16.12 23.71
CA VAL A 129 35.28 -16.15 22.28
C VAL A 129 36.76 -15.82 22.08
N LYS A 130 37.29 -14.79 22.74
CA LYS A 130 38.73 -14.44 22.68
C LYS A 130 39.62 -15.56 23.22
N LYS A 131 39.21 -16.22 24.31
CA LYS A 131 39.94 -17.37 24.86
C LYS A 131 39.94 -18.55 23.88
N SER A 132 38.79 -18.84 23.26
CA SER A 132 38.64 -19.93 22.30
C SER A 132 39.43 -19.69 21.01
N THR A 133 39.32 -18.51 20.41
CA THR A 133 40.03 -18.12 19.17
C THR A 133 41.56 -18.10 19.33
N LYS A 134 42.08 -17.68 20.49
CA LYS A 134 43.53 -17.77 20.79
C LYS A 134 44.06 -19.19 20.74
N ASN A 135 43.26 -20.20 21.10
CA ASN A 135 43.66 -21.60 21.03
C ASN A 135 43.74 -22.11 19.58
N PHE A 136 42.97 -21.53 18.65
CA PHE A 136 43.00 -21.88 17.22
C PHE A 136 44.15 -21.21 16.47
N SER A 137 44.53 -19.98 16.85
CA SER A 137 45.60 -19.23 16.17
C SER A 137 47.02 -19.58 16.64
N SER A 138 47.17 -20.46 17.62
CA SER A 138 48.49 -20.93 18.06
C SER A 138 49.12 -21.87 17.01
N PRO A 139 50.38 -21.65 16.57
CA PRO A 139 51.05 -22.49 15.56
C PRO A 139 51.12 -23.97 15.95
N HIS A 140 50.94 -24.29 17.23
CA HIS A 140 50.99 -25.65 17.78
C HIS A 140 49.62 -26.28 18.07
N SER A 141 48.52 -25.74 17.52
CA SER A 141 47.21 -26.35 17.72
C SER A 141 47.18 -27.79 17.13
N PRO A 142 46.42 -28.72 17.74
CA PRO A 142 46.32 -30.10 17.23
C PRO A 142 45.86 -30.16 15.77
N ILE A 143 45.09 -29.16 15.34
CA ILE A 143 44.52 -29.05 13.98
C ILE A 143 45.61 -28.72 12.95
N THR A 144 46.55 -27.82 13.26
CA THR A 144 47.67 -27.54 12.35
C THR A 144 48.60 -28.75 12.24
N LYS A 145 48.79 -29.52 13.33
CA LYS A 145 49.53 -30.79 13.28
C LYS A 145 48.84 -31.85 12.41
N LEU A 146 47.51 -31.96 12.47
CA LEU A 146 46.73 -32.93 11.68
C LEU A 146 46.73 -32.62 10.17
N ILE A 147 46.68 -31.33 9.81
CA ILE A 147 46.76 -30.89 8.40
C ILE A 147 48.16 -31.16 7.84
N ILE A 148 49.21 -30.89 8.61
CA ILE A 148 50.60 -31.14 8.18
C ILE A 148 50.89 -32.65 8.08
N SER A 149 50.39 -33.48 8.99
CA SER A 149 50.57 -34.94 8.93
C SER A 149 49.84 -35.60 7.75
N ASN A 150 48.66 -35.09 7.38
CA ASN A 150 47.88 -35.63 6.27
C ASN A 150 48.43 -35.20 4.90
N ALA A 151 49.14 -34.07 4.81
CA ALA A 151 49.77 -33.61 3.57
C ALA A 151 51.06 -34.39 3.21
N PHE A 152 51.64 -35.14 4.15
CA PHE A 152 52.94 -35.82 3.99
C PHE A 152 52.84 -37.37 3.99
N SER A 153 51.65 -37.95 3.87
CA SER A 153 51.50 -39.41 3.76
C SER A 153 51.73 -39.86 2.31
N PRO A 154 52.76 -40.70 2.01
CA PRO A 154 52.98 -41.20 0.66
C PRO A 154 51.87 -42.20 0.30
N LEU A 155 51.30 -42.05 -0.89
CA LEU A 155 50.39 -43.03 -1.50
C LEU A 155 51.10 -44.39 -1.54
N ARG A 156 50.53 -45.37 -0.84
CA ARG A 156 50.97 -46.76 -0.82
C ARG A 156 50.17 -47.57 -1.82
#